data_AF-A0A532C913-F1
#
_entry.id   AF-A0A532C913-F1
#
_cell.length_a   1.000
_cell.length_b   1.000
_cell.length_c   1.000
_cell.angle_alpha   90.00
_cell.angle_beta   90.00
_cell.angle_gamma   90.00
#
_symmetry.space_group_name_H-M   'P 1'
#
loop_
_entity.id
_entity.type
_entity.pdbx_description
1 polymer ?
#
loop_
_entity_poly.entity_id
_entity_poly.type
_entity_poly.pdbx_seq_one_letter_code
_entity_poly.pdbx_strand_id
1 'polypeptide(L)' 'MPYALTLIGGVMGEITGRLTKKEPLACLASVRMGKYPHYVSIDKAKRELGYRPGPIRASLQEEIEWFRAHGMV' A
#
# COMPACT_ATOMS: atom_id res chain seq x y z
N MET A 1 13.12 -7.71 3.45
CA MET A 1 13.69 -6.92 4.57
C MET A 1 13.59 -7.75 5.85
N PRO A 2 14.64 -7.81 6.68
CA PRO A 2 14.54 -8.39 8.03
C PRO A 2 13.49 -7.65 8.87
N TYR A 3 12.57 -8.39 9.50
CA TYR A 3 11.43 -7.82 10.23
C TYR A 3 11.83 -6.87 11.37
N ALA A 4 12.97 -7.14 12.04
CA ALA A 4 13.51 -6.28 13.08
C ALA A 4 13.87 -4.88 12.56
N LEU A 5 14.48 -4.78 11.36
CA LEU A 5 14.83 -3.51 10.75
C LEU A 5 13.58 -2.71 10.37
N THR A 6 12.55 -3.36 9.85
CA THR A 6 11.28 -2.70 9.52
C THR A 6 10.55 -2.21 10.77
N LEU A 7 10.59 -2.97 11.88
CA LEU A 7 9.98 -2.56 13.15
C LEU A 7 10.66 -1.31 13.73
N ILE A 8 11.99 -1.30 13.75
CA ILE A 8 12.76 -0.14 14.22
C ILE A 8 12.45 1.09 13.37
N GLY A 9 12.43 0.94 12.04
CA GLY A 9 12.03 2.02 11.12
C GLY A 9 10.61 2.53 11.39
N GLY A 10 9.65 1.63 11.64
CA GLY A 10 8.28 1.99 11.97
C GLY A 10 8.12 2.75 13.29
N VAL A 11 8.86 2.36 14.32
CA VAL A 11 8.87 3.06 15.62
C VAL A 11 9.48 4.46 15.49
N MET A 12 10.61 4.57 14.79
CA MET A 12 11.27 5.87 14.54
C MET A 12 10.39 6.79 13.69
N GLY A 13 9.70 6.24 12.70
CA GLY A 13 8.68 6.95 11.95
C GLY A 13 7.58 7.50 12.86
N GLU A 14 6.99 6.67 13.71
CA GLU A 14 5.89 7.10 14.60
C GLU A 14 6.31 8.20 15.59
N ILE A 15 7.50 8.10 16.18
CA ILE A 15 8.08 9.14 17.05
C ILE A 15 8.24 10.45 16.27
N THR A 16 8.85 10.39 15.09
CA THR A 16 9.08 11.56 14.23
C THR A 16 7.77 12.19 13.76
N GLY A 17 6.78 11.38 13.40
CA GLY A 17 5.47 11.86 12.98
C GLY A 17 4.69 12.54 14.13
N ARG A 18 4.78 12.00 15.35
CA ARG A 18 4.20 12.65 16.55
C ARG A 18 4.86 13.99 16.87
N LEU A 19 6.19 14.09 16.71
CA LEU A 19 6.94 15.34 16.94
C LEU A 19 6.69 16.39 15.85
N THR A 20 6.64 15.97 14.59
CA THR A 20 6.52 16.87 13.43
C THR A 20 5.07 17.13 12.98
N LYS A 21 4.09 16.40 13.55
CA LYS A 21 2.68 16.36 13.09
C LYS A 21 2.53 16.04 11.60
N LYS A 22 3.54 15.40 10.98
CA LYS A 22 3.53 14.95 9.58
C LYS A 22 3.35 13.44 9.55
N GLU A 23 2.70 12.93 8.51
CA GLU A 23 2.57 11.49 8.34
C GLU A 23 3.95 10.84 8.13
N PRO A 24 4.30 9.82 8.93
CA PRO A 24 5.57 9.14 8.79
C PRO A 24 5.60 8.23 7.57
N LEU A 25 6.73 8.24 6.84
CA LEU A 25 6.96 7.41 5.64
C LEU A 25 6.77 5.91 5.89
N ALA A 26 7.01 5.45 7.12
CA ALA A 26 6.76 4.08 7.54
C ALA A 26 6.02 4.10 8.88
N CYS A 27 4.70 3.90 8.86
CA CYS A 27 3.92 3.71 10.06
C CYS A 27 4.16 2.30 10.63
N LEU A 28 4.28 2.20 11.96
CA LEU A 28 4.40 0.94 12.67
C LEU A 28 3.24 -0.03 12.35
N ALA A 29 2.04 0.51 12.12
CA ALA A 29 0.87 -0.26 11.70
C ALA A 29 1.10 -0.94 10.34
N SER A 30 1.61 -0.20 9.34
CA SER A 30 1.89 -0.73 8.00
C SER A 30 2.95 -1.84 8.05
N VAL A 31 3.97 -1.69 8.90
CA VAL A 31 5.01 -2.71 9.11
C VAL A 31 4.42 -3.98 9.74
N ARG A 32 3.54 -3.83 10.73
CA ARG A 32 2.87 -4.96 11.38
C ARG A 32 1.91 -5.67 10.42
N MET A 33 1.19 -4.93 9.60
CA MET A 33 0.29 -5.49 8.58
C MET A 33 1.07 -6.20 7.49
N GLY A 34 2.17 -5.63 6.98
CA GLY A 34 2.97 -6.23 5.91
C GLY A 34 3.66 -7.56 6.28
N LYS A 35 3.69 -7.93 7.57
CA LYS A 35 4.18 -9.24 8.04
C LYS A 35 3.28 -10.39 7.57
N TYR A 36 1.99 -10.14 7.39
CA TYR A 36 1.01 -11.18 7.06
C TYR A 36 0.58 -11.07 5.60
N PRO A 37 0.41 -12.21 4.90
CA PRO A 37 -0.12 -12.17 3.55
C PRO A 37 -1.61 -11.79 3.59
N HIS A 38 -1.96 -10.72 2.87
CA HIS A 38 -3.34 -10.26 2.75
C HIS A 38 -3.98 -10.86 1.51
N TYR A 39 -4.53 -12.07 1.65
CA TYR A 39 -5.33 -12.69 0.60
C TYR A 39 -6.79 -12.27 0.77
N VAL A 40 -7.31 -11.55 -0.23
CA VAL A 40 -8.72 -11.16 -0.30
C VAL A 40 -9.38 -11.78 -1.52
N SER A 41 -10.57 -12.33 -1.35
CA SER A 41 -11.40 -12.81 -2.46
C SER A 41 -12.45 -11.76 -2.82
N ILE A 42 -12.66 -11.58 -4.12
CA ILE A 42 -13.69 -10.70 -4.69
C ILE A 42 -14.95 -11.47 -5.11
N ASP A 43 -15.07 -12.76 -4.78
CA ASP A 43 -16.15 -13.61 -5.29
C ASP A 43 -17.53 -13.16 -4.80
N LYS A 44 -17.61 -12.61 -3.58
CA LYS A 44 -18.84 -12.01 -3.06
C LYS A 44 -19.26 -10.80 -3.90
N ALA A 45 -18.32 -9.92 -4.24
CA ALA A 45 -18.60 -8.73 -5.07
C ALA A 45 -19.03 -9.12 -6.49
N LYS A 46 -18.42 -10.16 -7.07
CA LYS A 46 -18.84 -10.70 -8.38
C LYS A 46 -20.30 -11.20 -8.35
N ARG A 47 -20.67 -11.93 -7.30
CA ARG A 47 -22.00 -12.52 -7.14
C ARG A 47 -23.08 -11.48 -6.86
N GLU A 48 -22.85 -10.58 -5.90
CA GLU A 48 -23.89 -9.71 -5.35
C GLU A 48 -23.96 -8.36 -6.06
N LEU A 49 -22.83 -7.86 -6.57
CA LEU A 49 -22.74 -6.54 -7.20
C LEU A 49 -22.52 -6.63 -8.72
N GLY A 50 -22.44 -7.84 -9.28
CA GLY A 50 -22.09 -8.04 -10.69
C GLY A 50 -20.69 -7.50 -11.04
N TYR A 51 -19.79 -7.38 -10.06
CA TYR A 51 -18.47 -6.78 -10.24
C TYR A 51 -17.64 -7.60 -11.25
N ARG A 52 -17.10 -6.92 -12.27
CA ARG A 52 -16.26 -7.53 -13.31
C ARG A 52 -14.95 -6.74 -13.42
N PRO A 53 -13.88 -7.13 -12.71
CA PRO A 53 -12.60 -6.45 -12.82
C PRO A 53 -12.02 -6.63 -14.22
N GLY A 54 -11.45 -5.55 -14.77
CA GLY A 54 -10.68 -5.59 -16.01
C GLY A 54 -9.29 -6.25 -15.82
N PRO A 55 -8.52 -6.42 -16.91
CA PRO A 55 -7.17 -6.98 -16.85
C PRO A 55 -6.23 -6.08 -16.05
N ILE A 56 -5.70 -6.58 -14.93
CA ILE A 56 -4.86 -5.78 -14.02
C ILE A 56 -3.62 -5.18 -14.69
N ARG A 57 -3.03 -5.90 -15.66
CA ARG A 57 -1.82 -5.44 -16.36
C ARG A 57 -2.09 -4.20 -17.20
N ALA A 58 -3.27 -4.11 -17.82
CA ALA A 58 -3.65 -2.95 -18.61
C ALA A 58 -3.82 -1.72 -17.71
N SER A 59 -4.58 -1.87 -16.61
CA SER A 59 -4.78 -0.78 -15.65
C SER A 59 -3.48 -0.29 -15.01
N LEU A 60 -2.54 -1.18 -14.68
CA LEU A 60 -1.24 -0.78 -14.16
C LEU A 60 -0.40 -0.03 -15.19
N GLN A 61 -0.48 -0.42 -16.46
CA GLN A 61 0.25 0.26 -17.52
C GLN A 61 -0.29 1.68 -17.73
N GLU A 62 -1.61 1.84 -17.81
CA GLU A 62 -2.29 3.13 -17.94
C GLU A 62 -1.90 4.08 -16.78
N GLU A 63 -1.89 3.57 -15.56
CA GLU A 63 -1.52 4.34 -14.37
C GLU A 63 -0.05 4.79 -14.42
N ILE A 64 0.88 3.91 -14.80
CA ILE A 64 2.30 4.26 -14.94
C ILE A 64 2.52 5.30 -16.03
N GLU A 65 1.83 5.16 -17.17
CA GLU A 65 1.88 6.13 -18.26
C GLU A 65 1.37 7.50 -17.81
N TRP A 66 0.29 7.54 -17.02
CA TRP A 66 -0.21 8.76 -16.41
C TRP A 66 0.82 9.40 -15.46
N PHE A 67 1.43 8.61 -14.57
CA PHE A 67 2.47 9.11 -13.65
C PHE A 67 3.66 9.73 -14.39
N ARG A 68 4.13 9.08 -15.46
CA ARG A 68 5.21 9.59 -16.31
C ARG A 68 4.83 10.89 -17.01
N ALA A 69 3.61 10.98 -17.54
CA ALA A 69 3.12 12.18 -18.23
C ALA A 69 3.05 13.40 -17.30
N HIS A 70 2.87 13.18 -15.99
CA HIS A 70 2.76 14.24 -14.98
C HIS A 70 4.08 14.49 -14.22
N GLY A 71 5.18 13.86 -14.63
CA GLY A 71 6.50 14.07 -14.02
C GLY A 71 6.60 13.61 -12.56
N MET A 72 5.78 12.63 -12.16
CA MET A 72 5.77 12.07 -10.81
C MET A 72 6.64 10.81 -10.67
N VAL A 73 7.25 10.36 -11.78
CA VAL A 73 8.20 9.23 -11.86
C VAL A 73 9.44 9.68 -12.63
#